data_AF-A0ABD1I1A1-F1
#
_entry.id   AF-A0ABD1I1A1-F1
#
_cell.length_a   1.000
_cell.length_b   1.000
_cell.length_c   1.000
_cell.angle_alpha   90.00
_cell.angle_beta   90.00
_cell.angle_gamma   90.00
#
_symmetry.space_group_name_H-M   'P 1'
#
loop_
_entity.id
_entity.type
_entity.pdbx_description
1 polymer ?
#
loop_
_entity_poly.entity_id
_entity_poly.type
_entity_poly.pdbx_seq_one_letter_code
_entity_poly.pdbx_strand_id
1 'polypeptide(L)'
;MAKSRIPSPPLLLLLLLLAAASSHHAAAVGRKVGGWMRVKNVRDNKEVQELGRYCVREYNSRHMHEANGSSEKLLVFAQVVEAQTQVVSGIKYYLKISAATLGGSGPQETFEAVVVVKPWLHKKDLVDFAPSQPSTTSAK
;
A
#
# COMPACT_ATOMS: atom_id res chain seq x y z
N MET A 1 10.60 -62.08 27.18
CA MET A 1 9.14 -61.85 27.25
C MET A 1 8.87 -60.57 28.05
N ALA A 2 8.63 -59.44 27.37
CA ALA A 2 8.31 -58.17 28.03
C ALA A 2 6.79 -58.10 28.29
N LYS A 3 6.37 -57.95 29.55
CA LYS A 3 4.96 -57.69 29.91
C LYS A 3 4.69 -56.20 29.77
N SER A 4 3.86 -55.81 28.81
CA SER A 4 3.31 -54.46 28.73
C SER A 4 2.39 -54.23 29.93
N ARG A 5 2.75 -53.28 30.81
CA ARG A 5 1.86 -52.83 31.89
C ARG A 5 0.93 -51.76 31.30
N ILE A 6 -0.34 -52.11 31.18
CA ILE A 6 -1.38 -51.17 30.74
C ILE A 6 -1.62 -50.18 31.90
N PRO A 7 -1.56 -48.85 31.66
CA PRO A 7 -1.83 -47.86 32.70
C PRO A 7 -3.29 -47.93 33.17
N SER A 8 -3.52 -47.69 34.46
CA SER A 8 -4.86 -47.78 35.06
C SER A 8 -5.80 -46.68 34.53
N PRO A 9 -7.12 -46.94 34.47
CA PRO A 9 -8.10 -45.99 33.92
C PRO A 9 -8.05 -44.57 34.50
N PRO A 10 -7.79 -44.33 35.81
CA PRO A 10 -7.66 -42.94 36.30
C PRO A 10 -6.38 -42.25 35.81
N LEU A 11 -5.29 -42.99 35.55
CA LEU A 11 -4.06 -42.45 35.00
C LEU A 11 -4.24 -42.06 33.53
N LEU A 12 -5.00 -42.87 32.77
CA LEU A 12 -5.41 -42.55 31.40
C LEU A 12 -6.31 -41.31 31.34
N LEU A 13 -7.28 -41.18 32.26
CA LEU A 13 -8.14 -39.99 32.36
C LEU A 13 -7.35 -38.73 32.73
N LEU A 14 -6.37 -38.83 33.63
CA LEU A 14 -5.51 -37.71 34.00
C LEU A 14 -4.59 -37.25 32.86
N LEU A 15 -4.06 -38.20 32.07
CA LEU A 15 -3.27 -37.91 30.86
C LEU A 15 -4.10 -37.24 29.76
N LEU A 16 -5.36 -37.66 29.59
CA LEU A 16 -6.30 -37.04 28.63
C LEU A 16 -6.67 -35.60 29.03
N LEU A 17 -6.87 -35.32 30.32
CA LEU A 17 -7.15 -33.98 30.83
C LEU A 17 -5.97 -33.01 30.67
N LEU A 18 -4.73 -33.51 30.81
CA LEU A 18 -3.53 -32.69 30.64
C LEU A 18 -3.27 -32.33 29.15
N ALA A 19 -3.67 -33.19 28.22
CA ALA A 19 -3.59 -32.92 26.78
C ALA A 19 -4.57 -31.83 26.31
N ALA A 20 -5.74 -31.69 26.96
CA ALA A 20 -6.75 -30.70 26.59
C ALA A 20 -6.40 -29.25 27.02
N ALA A 21 -5.46 -29.07 27.95
CA ALA A 21 -5.05 -27.75 28.44
C ALA A 21 -4.02 -27.04 27.54
N SER A 22 -3.51 -27.72 26.50
CA SER A 22 -2.42 -27.20 25.65
C SER A 22 -2.94 -26.55 24.35
N SER A 23 -4.03 -25.78 24.45
CA SER A 23 -4.52 -24.95 23.35
C SER A 23 -3.74 -23.64 23.29
N HIS A 24 -2.44 -23.70 23.01
CA HIS A 24 -1.72 -22.50 22.59
C HIS A 24 -2.18 -22.13 21.19
N HIS A 25 -3.18 -21.25 21.08
CA HIS A 25 -3.43 -20.50 19.87
C HIS A 25 -2.22 -19.61 19.61
N ALA A 26 -1.18 -20.17 19.01
CA ALA A 26 -0.25 -19.38 18.25
C ALA A 26 -1.04 -18.81 17.07
N ALA A 27 -1.56 -17.60 17.25
CA ALA A 27 -2.01 -16.78 16.14
C ALA A 27 -0.78 -16.59 15.24
N ALA A 28 -0.60 -17.50 14.30
CA ALA A 28 0.30 -17.31 13.18
C ALA A 28 -0.25 -16.07 12.48
N VAL A 29 0.37 -14.92 12.72
CA VAL A 29 0.18 -13.71 11.92
C VAL A 29 0.78 -14.02 10.56
N GLY A 30 0.05 -14.80 9.77
CA GLY A 30 0.30 -15.00 8.36
C GLY A 30 0.15 -13.65 7.71
N ARG A 31 1.28 -13.03 7.35
CA ARG A 31 1.29 -11.79 6.59
C ARG A 31 0.63 -12.10 5.25
N LYS A 32 -0.66 -11.78 5.12
CA LYS A 32 -1.42 -11.99 3.87
C LYS A 32 -0.70 -11.25 2.75
N VAL A 33 0.01 -11.99 1.91
CA VAL A 33 0.65 -11.46 0.71
C VAL A 33 -0.43 -11.19 -0.34
N GLY A 34 -0.35 -10.06 -1.02
CA GLY A 34 -1.32 -9.63 -2.05
C GLY A 34 -2.41 -8.64 -1.60
N GLY A 35 -2.57 -8.45 -0.28
CA GLY A 35 -3.45 -7.41 0.27
C GLY A 35 -2.84 -6.00 0.20
N TRP A 36 -3.67 -4.97 0.32
CA TRP A 36 -3.21 -3.59 0.35
C TRP A 36 -2.49 -3.32 1.67
N MET A 37 -1.28 -2.75 1.59
CA MET A 37 -0.47 -2.40 2.75
C MET A 37 -0.21 -0.89 2.77
N ARG A 38 -0.66 -0.23 3.85
CA ARG A 38 -0.37 1.19 4.08
C ARG A 38 1.13 1.39 4.30
N VAL A 39 1.70 2.39 3.63
CA VAL A 39 3.07 2.83 3.87
C VAL A 39 3.08 3.78 5.05
N LYS A 40 3.97 3.54 6.03
CA LYS A 40 4.15 4.40 7.19
C LYS A 40 5.17 5.51 6.89
N ASN A 41 5.08 6.62 7.60
CA ASN A 41 6.02 7.75 7.52
C ASN A 41 6.21 8.25 6.07
N VAL A 42 5.11 8.38 5.34
CA VAL A 42 5.09 8.71 3.90
C VAL A 42 5.87 9.99 3.60
N ARG A 43 5.77 11.01 4.46
CA ARG A 43 6.43 12.30 4.29
C ARG A 43 7.96 12.20 4.33
N ASP A 44 8.49 11.31 5.16
CA ASP A 44 9.93 11.11 5.34
C ASP A 44 10.49 10.00 4.41
N ASN A 45 9.61 9.24 3.77
CA ASN A 45 9.99 8.17 2.86
C ASN A 45 10.42 8.73 1.50
N LYS A 46 11.74 8.88 1.32
CA LYS A 46 12.35 9.43 0.10
C LYS A 46 11.94 8.69 -1.17
N GLU A 47 11.81 7.37 -1.13
CA GLU A 47 11.42 6.57 -2.30
C GLU A 47 9.99 6.89 -2.73
N VAL A 48 9.07 6.98 -1.77
CA VAL A 48 7.67 7.32 -2.06
C VAL A 48 7.55 8.78 -2.53
N GLN A 49 8.28 9.71 -1.93
CA GLN A 49 8.29 11.10 -2.39
C GLN A 49 8.83 11.23 -3.83
N GLU A 50 9.88 10.48 -4.18
CA GLU A 50 10.41 10.47 -5.55
C GLU A 50 9.45 9.81 -6.54
N LEU A 51 8.73 8.78 -6.10
CA LEU A 51 7.68 8.17 -6.90
C LEU A 51 6.53 9.14 -7.16
N GLY A 52 6.17 9.97 -6.19
CA GLY A 52 5.21 11.05 -6.35
C GLY A 52 5.69 12.11 -7.37
N ARG A 53 6.96 12.52 -7.29
CA ARG A 53 7.57 13.42 -8.30
C ARG A 53 7.54 12.82 -9.71
N TYR A 54 7.85 11.52 -9.82
CA TYR A 54 7.76 10.80 -11.09
C TYR A 54 6.33 10.86 -11.66
N CYS A 55 5.30 10.62 -10.84
CA CYS A 55 3.91 10.65 -11.29
C CYS A 55 3.51 12.04 -11.84
N VAL A 56 3.86 13.10 -11.12
CA VAL A 56 3.57 14.48 -11.56
C VAL A 56 4.31 14.83 -12.86
N ARG A 57 5.58 14.45 -12.97
CA ARG A 57 6.39 14.69 -14.18
C ARG A 57 5.79 13.98 -15.40
N GLU A 58 5.41 12.72 -15.23
CA GLU A 58 4.82 11.91 -16.29
C GLU A 58 3.44 12.44 -16.70
N TYR A 59 2.59 12.85 -15.74
CA TYR A 59 1.33 13.53 -16.01
C TYR A 59 1.54 14.80 -16.85
N ASN A 60 2.45 15.68 -16.40
CA ASN A 60 2.78 16.92 -17.09
C ASN A 60 3.28 16.66 -18.52
N SER A 61 4.12 15.64 -18.71
CA SER A 61 4.63 15.27 -20.03
C SER A 61 3.50 14.84 -20.96
N ARG A 62 2.60 13.97 -20.50
CA ARG A 62 1.43 13.52 -21.29
C ARG A 62 0.52 14.68 -21.64
N HIS A 63 0.22 15.54 -20.66
CA HIS A 63 -0.64 16.70 -20.85
C HIS A 63 -0.04 17.71 -21.84
N MET A 64 1.28 17.91 -21.83
CA MET A 64 1.97 18.76 -22.80
C MET A 64 1.83 18.26 -24.23
N HIS A 65 1.96 16.94 -24.42
CA HIS A 65 1.77 16.32 -25.73
C HIS A 65 0.31 16.43 -26.22
N GLU A 66 -0.66 16.24 -25.35
CA GLU A 66 -2.08 16.28 -25.69
C GLU A 66 -2.61 17.72 -25.90
N ALA A 67 -2.10 18.68 -25.13
CA ALA A 67 -2.57 20.07 -25.14
C ALA A 67 -1.79 20.99 -26.10
N ASN A 68 -1.09 20.44 -27.10
CA ASN A 68 -0.26 21.20 -28.05
C ASN A 68 0.74 22.15 -27.36
N GLY A 69 1.29 21.77 -26.21
CA GLY A 69 2.23 22.60 -25.44
C GLY A 69 1.60 23.64 -24.50
N SER A 70 0.29 23.64 -24.28
CA SER A 70 -0.35 24.52 -23.29
C SER A 70 0.03 24.14 -21.85
N SER A 71 0.41 25.14 -21.05
CA SER A 71 0.91 24.99 -19.68
C SER A 71 -0.11 25.25 -18.57
N GLU A 72 -1.34 25.61 -18.94
CA GLU A 72 -2.39 26.05 -18.02
C GLU A 72 -2.80 25.00 -16.97
N LYS A 73 -2.44 23.73 -17.19
CA LYS A 73 -2.78 22.61 -16.29
C LYS A 73 -1.57 21.83 -15.80
N LEU A 74 -0.36 22.36 -15.95
CA LEU A 74 0.82 21.71 -15.38
C LEU A 74 0.78 21.75 -13.86
N LEU A 75 1.30 20.71 -13.23
CA LEU A 75 1.33 20.58 -11.78
C LEU A 75 2.74 20.70 -11.23
N VAL A 76 2.87 21.32 -10.07
CA VAL A 76 4.09 21.40 -9.25
C VAL A 76 3.91 20.48 -8.05
N PHE A 77 4.73 19.44 -7.97
CA PHE A 77 4.72 18.50 -6.86
C PHE A 77 5.05 19.20 -5.53
N ALA A 78 4.22 18.99 -4.50
CA ALA A 78 4.53 19.42 -3.14
C ALA A 78 5.03 18.24 -2.30
N GLN A 79 4.17 17.23 -2.09
CA GLN A 79 4.51 16.04 -1.31
C GLN A 79 3.51 14.90 -1.56
N VAL A 80 3.92 13.67 -1.27
CA VAL A 80 2.98 12.56 -1.06
C VAL A 80 2.44 12.62 0.37
N VAL A 81 1.11 12.61 0.53
CA VAL A 81 0.44 12.70 1.83
C VAL A 81 -0.03 11.33 2.33
N GLU A 82 -0.42 10.42 1.44
CA GLU A 82 -0.78 9.04 1.75
C GLU A 82 -0.21 8.09 0.70
N ALA A 83 0.16 6.89 1.11
CA ALA A 83 0.60 5.86 0.19
C ALA A 83 0.17 4.46 0.65
N GLN A 84 -0.23 3.64 -0.32
CA GLN A 84 -0.51 2.23 -0.13
C GLN A 84 0.22 1.43 -1.21
N THR A 85 0.53 0.17 -0.89
CA THR A 85 1.23 -0.74 -1.78
C THR A 85 0.44 -2.04 -1.94
N GLN A 86 0.55 -2.65 -3.11
CA GLN A 86 0.04 -3.97 -3.38
C GLN A 86 1.04 -4.74 -4.25
N VAL A 87 1.30 -5.99 -3.87
CA VAL A 87 2.11 -6.90 -4.70
C VAL A 87 1.24 -7.42 -5.83
N VAL A 88 1.72 -7.25 -7.07
CA VAL A 88 1.12 -7.73 -8.33
C VAL A 88 2.23 -8.37 -9.18
N SER A 89 2.14 -8.34 -10.52
CA SER A 89 3.31 -8.53 -11.41
C SER A 89 4.26 -7.30 -11.37
N GLY A 90 4.62 -6.87 -10.17
CA GLY A 90 5.29 -5.61 -9.81
C GLY A 90 4.87 -5.17 -8.41
N ILE A 91 5.26 -3.96 -8.03
CA ILE A 91 4.75 -3.28 -6.85
C ILE A 91 3.85 -2.15 -7.33
N LYS A 92 2.55 -2.27 -7.09
CA LYS A 92 1.58 -1.22 -7.38
C LYS A 92 1.52 -0.27 -6.18
N TYR A 93 1.74 1.01 -6.43
CA TYR A 93 1.59 2.08 -5.47
C TYR A 93 0.33 2.88 -5.76
N TYR A 94 -0.43 3.16 -4.71
CA TYR A 94 -1.55 4.09 -4.70
C TYR A 94 -1.10 5.29 -3.86
N LEU A 95 -0.95 6.45 -4.50
CA LEU A 95 -0.42 7.65 -3.87
C LEU A 95 -1.51 8.71 -3.84
N LYS A 96 -1.66 9.39 -2.70
CA LYS A 96 -2.28 10.72 -2.66
C LYS A 96 -1.18 11.76 -2.66
N ILE A 97 -1.20 12.62 -3.66
CA ILE A 97 -0.16 13.60 -3.96
C ILE A 97 -0.78 14.98 -3.79
N SER A 98 -0.17 15.81 -2.95
CA SER A 98 -0.47 17.23 -2.92
C SER A 98 0.36 17.94 -3.98
N ALA A 99 -0.29 18.72 -4.83
CA ALA A 99 0.35 19.49 -5.90
C ALA A 99 -0.38 20.81 -6.15
N ALA A 100 0.32 21.81 -6.68
CA ALA A 100 -0.25 23.08 -7.07
C ALA A 100 -0.23 23.24 -8.59
N THR A 101 -1.20 23.94 -9.16
CA THR A 101 -1.17 24.31 -10.59
C THR A 101 -0.06 25.32 -10.85
N LEU A 102 0.76 25.06 -11.87
CA LEU A 102 1.85 25.93 -12.30
C LEU A 102 1.27 27.27 -12.77
N GLY A 103 1.76 28.38 -12.22
CA GLY A 103 1.27 29.73 -12.54
C GLY A 103 -0.08 30.09 -11.91
N GLY A 104 -0.73 29.16 -11.20
CA GLY A 104 -1.93 29.46 -10.43
C GLY A 104 -1.59 29.99 -9.04
N SER A 105 -2.28 31.05 -8.58
CA SER A 105 -2.24 31.50 -7.18
C SER A 105 -3.13 30.65 -6.25
N GLY A 106 -3.62 29.50 -6.73
CA GLY A 106 -4.56 28.65 -6.02
C GLY A 106 -3.94 27.81 -4.91
N PRO A 107 -4.76 27.28 -3.99
CA PRO A 107 -4.32 26.35 -2.96
C PRO A 107 -3.80 25.05 -3.58
N GLN A 108 -2.99 24.30 -2.82
CA GLN A 108 -2.58 22.95 -3.21
C GLN A 108 -3.81 22.03 -3.27
N GLU A 109 -3.96 21.32 -4.37
CA GLU A 109 -4.97 20.30 -4.57
C GLU A 109 -4.38 18.92 -4.30
N THR A 110 -5.26 17.94 -4.04
CA THR A 110 -4.85 16.55 -3.85
C THR A 110 -5.22 15.74 -5.10
N PHE A 111 -4.28 14.92 -5.54
CA PHE A 111 -4.41 14.03 -6.68
C PHE A 111 -4.18 12.59 -6.24
N GLU A 112 -4.90 11.67 -6.85
CA GLU A 112 -4.69 10.24 -6.71
C GLU A 112 -3.89 9.73 -7.91
N ALA A 113 -2.83 8.98 -7.63
CA ALA A 113 -1.98 8.40 -8.65
C ALA A 113 -1.81 6.90 -8.41
N VAL A 114 -1.86 6.13 -9.50
CA VAL A 114 -1.57 4.70 -9.49
C VAL A 114 -0.36 4.46 -10.38
N VAL A 115 0.70 3.90 -9.79
CA VAL A 115 1.94 3.61 -10.50
C VAL A 115 2.42 2.20 -10.19
N VAL A 116 2.85 1.47 -11.22
CA VAL A 116 3.38 0.11 -11.09
C VAL A 116 4.89 0.16 -11.30
N VAL A 117 5.64 -0.29 -10.30
CA VAL A 117 7.09 -0.40 -10.35
C VAL A 117 7.48 -1.86 -10.59
N LYS A 118 8.35 -2.10 -11.56
CA LYS A 118 8.94 -3.41 -11.87
C LYS A 118 10.46 -3.31 -11.70
N PRO A 119 11.00 -3.54 -10.49
CA PRO A 119 12.43 -3.32 -10.21
C PRO A 119 13.35 -4.10 -11.12
N TRP A 120 12.99 -5.35 -11.46
CA TRP A 120 13.79 -6.23 -12.33
C TRP A 120 13.86 -5.77 -13.80
N LEU A 121 13.02 -4.82 -14.22
CA LEU A 121 13.08 -4.18 -15.53
C LEU A 121 13.53 -2.71 -15.46
N HIS A 122 13.83 -2.21 -14.25
CA HIS A 122 14.04 -0.78 -13.98
C HIS A 122 12.91 0.12 -14.51
N LYS A 123 11.69 -0.42 -14.59
CA LYS A 123 10.54 0.24 -15.22
C LYS A 123 9.55 0.75 -14.18
N LYS A 124 8.97 1.92 -14.46
CA LYS A 124 7.84 2.49 -13.73
C LYS A 124 6.77 2.83 -14.77
N ASP A 125 5.53 2.47 -14.50
CA ASP A 125 4.40 2.69 -15.39
C ASP A 125 3.33 3.49 -14.61
N LEU A 126 3.14 4.78 -14.94
CA LEU A 126 2.01 5.55 -14.43
C LEU A 126 0.72 5.07 -15.11
N VAL A 127 -0.13 4.39 -14.34
CA VAL A 127 -1.38 3.78 -14.80
C VAL A 127 -2.52 4.78 -14.78
N ASP A 128 -2.61 5.56 -13.70
CA ASP A 128 -3.69 6.53 -13.53
C ASP A 128 -3.21 7.75 -12.73
N PHE A 129 -3.79 8.91 -13.03
CA PHE A 129 -3.53 10.17 -12.34
C PHE A 129 -4.74 11.10 -12.50
N ALA A 130 -5.43 11.39 -11.39
CA ALA A 130 -6.63 12.21 -11.39
C ALA A 130 -6.75 13.07 -10.13
N PRO A 131 -7.51 14.19 -10.16
CA PRO A 131 -7.87 14.91 -8.94
C PRO A 131 -8.58 13.98 -7.95
N SER A 132 -8.21 14.06 -6.67
CA SER A 132 -8.89 13.32 -5.60
C SER A 132 -10.29 13.91 -5.42
N GLN A 133 -11.28 13.03 -5.32
CA GLN A 133 -12.65 13.47 -5.02
C GLN A 133 -12.67 14.08 -3.61
N PRO A 134 -13.36 15.21 -3.39
CA PRO A 134 -13.56 15.71 -2.03
C PRO A 134 -14.29 14.61 -1.25
N SER A 135 -13.67 14.11 -0.19
CA SER A 135 -14.28 13.08 0.64
C SER A 135 -15.55 13.66 1.25
N THR A 136 -16.71 13.30 0.70
CA THR A 136 -17.97 13.38 1.43
C THR A 136 -17.86 12.40 2.58
N THR A 137 -17.43 12.91 3.73
CA THR A 137 -17.54 12.23 5.02
C THR A 137 -19.02 11.94 5.26
N SER A 138 -19.48 10.78 4.81
CA SER A 138 -20.76 10.22 5.21
C SER A 138 -20.56 9.67 6.62
N ALA A 139 -20.73 10.55 7.61
CA ALA A 139 -20.92 10.14 8.98
C ALA A 139 -22.31 9.48 9.08
N LYS A 140 -22.34 8.18 9.37
CA LYS A 140 -23.43 7.56 10.12
C LYS A 140 -22.93 6.32 10.85
#